data_AF-A0A6A3NAP5-F1
#
_entry.id   AF-A0A6A3NAP5-F1
#
_cell.length_a   1.000
_cell.length_b   1.000
_cell.length_c   1.000
_cell.angle_alpha   90.00
_cell.angle_beta   90.00
_cell.angle_gamma   90.00
#
_symmetry.space_group_name_H-M   'P 1'
#
loop_
_entity.id
_entity.type
_entity.pdbx_description
1 polymer ?
#
loop_
_entity_poly.entity_id
_entity_poly.type
_entity_poly.pdbx_seq_one_letter_code
_entity_poly.pdbx_strand_id
1 'polypeptide(L)'
;MMNLNQGEVFIYDSSASSYLVSLRAVAQKLITLLPNDVRPSTRLQIYESGLGIQADNYNCGVYVLLAFEKFCGAKPLGHVDKKTLQCLRYRYLRMCAQD
;
A
#
# COMPACT_ATOMS: atom_id res chain seq x y z
N MET A 1 -5.15 0.84 -2.81
CA MET A 1 -4.50 1.94 -3.55
C MET A 1 -5.31 2.16 -4.82
N MET A 2 -5.59 3.40 -5.22
CA MET A 2 -6.41 3.70 -6.40
C MET A 2 -5.69 4.73 -7.26
N ASN A 3 -5.52 4.44 -8.55
CA ASN A 3 -5.08 5.40 -9.54
C ASN A 3 -6.30 5.87 -10.32
N LEU A 4 -6.89 6.99 -9.90
CA LEU A 4 -8.11 7.51 -10.52
C LEU A 4 -7.87 8.00 -11.95
N ASN A 5 -6.66 8.50 -12.24
CA ASN A 5 -6.30 8.95 -13.59
C ASN A 5 -6.24 7.79 -14.59
N GLN A 6 -5.86 6.59 -14.13
CA GLN A 6 -5.80 5.38 -14.96
C GLN A 6 -7.04 4.48 -14.78
N GLY A 7 -7.94 4.83 -13.86
CA GLY A 7 -9.12 4.03 -13.54
C GLY A 7 -8.79 2.67 -12.88
N GLU A 8 -7.66 2.57 -12.19
CA GLU A 8 -7.15 1.30 -11.64
C GLU A 8 -7.27 1.21 -10.12
N VAL A 9 -7.59 0.02 -9.62
CA VAL A 9 -7.72 -0.27 -8.20
C VAL A 9 -6.86 -1.46 -7.82
N PHE A 10 -6.00 -1.25 -6.83
CA PHE A 10 -5.06 -2.25 -6.34
C PHE A 10 -5.25 -2.53 -4.85
N ILE A 11 -5.07 -3.79 -4.47
CA ILE A 11 -5.00 -4.27 -3.09
C ILE A 11 -3.58 -4.71 -2.81
N TYR A 12 -3.04 -4.28 -1.66
CA TYR A 12 -1.74 -4.68 -1.20
C TYR A 12 -1.86 -5.35 0.17
N ASP A 13 -1.11 -6.42 0.39
CA ASP A 13 -0.98 -7.11 1.67
C ASP A 13 0.49 -7.50 1.88
N SER A 14 1.08 -7.00 2.96
CA SER A 14 2.48 -7.27 3.32
C SER A 14 2.72 -8.67 3.86
N SER A 15 1.66 -9.43 4.17
CA SER A 15 1.72 -10.68 4.93
C SER A 15 1.02 -11.87 4.25
N ALA A 16 0.49 -11.69 3.03
CA ALA A 16 -0.34 -12.69 2.35
C ALA A 16 -1.44 -13.28 3.27
N SER A 17 -2.05 -12.40 4.07
CA SER A 17 -3.06 -12.72 5.07
C SER A 17 -4.41 -13.08 4.46
N SER A 18 -5.29 -13.61 5.30
CA SER A 18 -6.70 -13.82 4.96
C SER A 18 -7.51 -12.51 4.81
N TYR A 19 -6.92 -11.34 5.14
CA TYR A 19 -7.62 -10.05 5.08
C TYR A 19 -7.90 -9.56 3.65
N LEU A 20 -7.42 -10.26 2.61
CA LEU A 20 -7.71 -9.92 1.21
C LEU A 20 -9.22 -9.80 0.92
N VAL A 21 -10.06 -10.61 1.57
CA VAL A 21 -11.52 -10.52 1.41
C VAL A 21 -12.05 -9.20 1.96
N SER A 22 -11.62 -8.82 3.17
CA SER A 22 -12.00 -7.55 3.80
C SER A 22 -11.47 -6.36 3.00
N LEU A 23 -10.24 -6.41 2.49
CA LEU A 23 -9.67 -5.37 1.63
C LEU A 23 -10.46 -5.19 0.33
N ARG A 24 -10.94 -6.29 -0.28
CA ARG A 24 -11.85 -6.23 -1.44
C ARG A 24 -13.16 -5.53 -1.11
N ALA A 25 -13.79 -5.89 0.01
CA ALA A 25 -15.04 -5.26 0.43
C ALA A 25 -14.88 -3.75 0.66
N VAL A 26 -13.80 -3.34 1.34
CA VAL A 26 -13.50 -1.91 1.56
C VAL A 26 -13.26 -1.19 0.24
N ALA A 27 -12.46 -1.76 -0.66
CA ALA A 27 -12.17 -1.15 -1.95
C ALA A 27 -13.43 -1.02 -2.82
N GLN A 28 -14.30 -2.04 -2.86
CA GLN A 28 -15.59 -1.95 -3.54
C GLN A 28 -16.47 -0.85 -2.95
N LYS A 29 -16.55 -0.74 -1.62
CA LYS A 29 -17.30 0.33 -0.97
C LYS A 29 -16.75 1.71 -1.35
N LEU A 30 -15.44 1.89 -1.34
CA LEU A 30 -14.80 3.15 -1.75
C LEU A 30 -15.12 3.51 -3.20
N ILE A 31 -15.11 2.55 -4.13
CA ILE A 31 -15.48 2.79 -5.54
C ILE A 31 -16.90 3.35 -5.66
N THR A 32 -17.85 2.85 -4.86
CA THR A 32 -19.24 3.36 -4.88
C THR A 32 -19.38 4.78 -4.35
N LEU A 33 -18.44 5.24 -3.53
CA LEU A 33 -18.42 6.58 -2.96
C LEU A 33 -17.77 7.61 -3.90
N LEU A 34 -17.09 7.16 -4.96
CA LEU A 34 -16.45 8.06 -5.92
C LEU A 34 -17.48 8.64 -6.92
N PRO A 35 -17.30 9.91 -7.31
CA PRO A 35 -18.05 10.52 -8.41
C PRO A 35 -17.93 9.71 -9.71
N ASN A 36 -18.97 9.73 -10.55
CA ASN A 36 -19.05 8.88 -11.74
C ASN A 36 -17.95 9.19 -12.78
N ASP A 37 -17.51 10.44 -12.86
CA ASP A 37 -16.50 10.95 -13.79
C ASP A 37 -15.07 10.46 -13.46
N VAL A 38 -14.81 10.12 -12.20
CA VAL A 38 -13.51 9.60 -11.74
C VAL A 38 -13.58 8.16 -11.24
N ARG A 39 -14.72 7.50 -11.44
CA ARG A 39 -14.95 6.16 -10.89
C ARG A 39 -14.04 5.15 -11.62
N PRO A 40 -13.13 4.47 -10.90
CA PRO A 40 -12.25 3.48 -11.50
C PRO A 40 -13.00 2.18 -11.75
N SER A 41 -12.35 1.26 -12.45
CA SER A 41 -12.88 -0.09 -12.69
C SER A 41 -13.21 -0.80 -11.37
N THR A 42 -14.28 -1.58 -11.38
CA THR A 42 -14.61 -2.50 -10.28
C THR A 42 -13.67 -3.70 -10.22
N ARG A 43 -12.81 -3.88 -11.22
CA ARG A 43 -11.82 -4.96 -11.24
C ARG A 43 -10.63 -4.61 -10.35
N LEU A 44 -10.52 -5.30 -9.22
CA LEU A 44 -9.42 -5.17 -8.28
C LEU A 44 -8.23 -6.04 -8.69
N GLN A 45 -7.03 -5.50 -8.58
CA GLN A 45 -5.77 -6.20 -8.84
C GLN A 45 -4.93 -6.33 -7.56
N ILE A 46 -4.08 -7.34 -7.47
CA ILE A 46 -3.07 -7.42 -6.40
C ILE A 46 -1.90 -6.53 -6.79
N TYR A 47 -1.43 -5.71 -5.85
CA TYR A 47 -0.28 -4.85 -6.05
C TYR A 47 1.03 -5.59 -5.75
N GLU A 48 1.82 -5.84 -6.79
CA GLU A 48 3.14 -6.44 -6.65
C GLU A 48 4.21 -5.38 -6.29
N SER A 49 4.39 -5.18 -4.98
CA SER A 49 5.36 -4.20 -4.47
C SER A 49 6.82 -4.61 -4.73
N GLY A 50 7.11 -5.91 -4.88
CA GLY A 50 8.49 -6.43 -4.96
C GLY A 50 9.26 -6.37 -3.64
N LEU A 51 8.62 -5.99 -2.53
CA LEU A 51 9.23 -5.94 -1.19
C LEU A 51 9.29 -7.32 -0.51
N GLY A 52 8.66 -8.34 -1.11
CA GLY A 52 8.46 -9.65 -0.51
C GLY A 52 7.38 -9.66 0.57
N ILE A 53 7.31 -10.77 1.30
CA ILE A 53 6.41 -10.95 2.44
C ILE A 53 7.19 -10.56 3.70
N GLN A 54 6.56 -9.79 4.58
CA GLN A 54 7.15 -9.47 5.88
C GLN A 54 7.36 -10.74 6.70
N ALA A 55 8.51 -10.85 7.36
CA ALA A 55 8.82 -12.00 8.21
C ALA A 55 8.32 -11.87 9.67
N ASP A 56 7.86 -10.67 10.06
CA ASP A 56 7.43 -10.39 11.44
C ASP A 56 6.05 -9.74 11.53
N ASN A 57 5.54 -9.64 12.76
CA ASN A 57 4.18 -9.19 13.04
C ASN A 57 4.07 -7.69 13.36
N TYR A 58 5.14 -6.90 13.25
CA TYR A 58 5.17 -5.50 13.70
C TYR A 58 5.59 -4.48 12.63
N ASN A 59 6.00 -4.94 11.45
CA ASN A 59 6.43 -4.05 10.36
C ASN A 59 5.38 -3.82 9.25
N CYS A 60 4.18 -4.40 9.33
CA CYS A 60 3.14 -4.26 8.30
C CYS A 60 2.84 -2.82 7.91
N GLY A 61 2.71 -1.91 8.89
CA GLY A 61 2.49 -0.49 8.62
C GLY A 61 3.62 0.14 7.80
N VAL A 62 4.88 -0.23 8.07
CA VAL A 62 6.03 0.26 7.30
C VAL A 62 6.00 -0.28 5.87
N TYR A 63 5.71 -1.58 5.67
CA TYR A 63 5.58 -2.16 4.34
C TYR A 63 4.46 -1.50 3.52
N VAL A 64 3.30 -1.22 4.14
CA VAL A 64 2.19 -0.52 3.47
C VAL A 64 2.62 0.87 3.00
N LEU A 65 3.34 1.63 3.83
CA LEU A 65 3.84 2.95 3.47
C LEU A 65 4.85 2.88 2.31
N LEU A 66 5.78 1.93 2.35
CA LEU A 66 6.77 1.75 1.27
C LEU A 66 6.13 1.30 -0.05
N ALA A 67 5.17 0.39 0.01
CA ALA A 67 4.41 -0.03 -1.16
C ALA A 67 3.61 1.15 -1.75
N PHE A 68 3.06 2.02 -0.88
CA PHE A 68 2.38 3.22 -1.33
C PHE A 68 3.33 4.27 -1.94
N GLU A 69 4.52 4.47 -1.39
CA GLU A 69 5.55 5.33 -2.01
C GLU A 69 5.89 4.84 -3.43
N LYS A 70 6.11 3.54 -3.60
CA LYS A 70 6.36 2.94 -4.92
C LYS A 70 5.16 3.14 -5.86
N PHE A 71 3.94 2.95 -5.35
CA PHE A 71 2.72 3.20 -6.10
C PHE A 71 2.62 4.66 -6.59
N CYS A 72 3.11 5.61 -5.80
CA CYS A 72 3.22 7.03 -6.18
C CYS A 72 4.43 7.37 -7.07
N GLY A 73 5.20 6.37 -7.53
CA GLY A 73 6.33 6.56 -8.43
C GLY A 73 7.70 6.67 -7.76
N ALA A 74 7.81 6.41 -6.46
CA ALA A 74 9.11 6.33 -5.81
C ALA A 74 9.94 5.14 -6.35
N LYS A 75 11.27 5.29 -6.32
CA LYS A 75 12.18 4.22 -6.75
C LYS A 75 12.05 3.00 -5.82
N PRO A 76 12.03 1.78 -6.36
CA PRO A 76 11.98 0.57 -5.54
C PRO A 76 13.25 0.44 -4.70
N LEU A 77 13.09 0.16 -3.40
CA LEU A 77 14.20 -0.05 -2.46
C LEU A 77 14.81 -1.46 -2.55
N GLY A 78 14.20 -2.38 -3.31
CA GLY A 78 14.62 -3.77 -3.38
C GLY A 78 14.34 -4.51 -2.07
N HIS A 79 15.26 -5.38 -1.65
CA HIS A 79 15.17 -6.10 -0.38
C HIS A 79 15.43 -5.15 0.79
N VAL A 80 14.54 -5.15 1.77
CA VAL A 80 14.62 -4.27 2.95
C VAL A 80 14.94 -5.10 4.18
N ASP A 81 16.15 -4.92 4.73
CA ASP A 81 16.55 -5.60 5.96
C ASP A 81 15.94 -4.94 7.21
N LYS A 82 16.07 -5.61 8.36
CA LYS A 82 15.52 -5.13 9.65
C LYS A 82 16.04 -3.74 10.03
N LYS A 83 17.32 -3.47 9.80
CA LYS A 83 17.94 -2.17 10.14
C LYS A 83 17.36 -1.06 9.28
N THR A 84 17.18 -1.32 7.99
CA THR A 84 16.57 -0.41 7.04
C THR A 84 15.12 -0.12 7.41
N LEU A 85 14.33 -1.15 7.77
CA LEU A 85 12.96 -0.97 8.27
C LEU A 85 12.90 -0.05 9.50
N GLN A 86 13.83 -0.18 10.45
CA GLN A 86 13.90 0.70 11.62
C GLN A 86 14.22 2.15 11.23
N CYS A 87 15.19 2.36 10.34
CA CYS A 87 15.50 3.69 9.81
C CYS A 87 14.31 4.32 9.08
N LEU A 88 13.59 3.54 8.27
CA LEU A 88 12.40 4.00 7.55
C LEU A 88 11.26 4.34 8.50
N ARG A 89 11.04 3.54 9.55
CA ARG A 89 10.08 3.86 10.62
C ARG A 89 10.41 5.20 11.29
N TYR A 90 11.68 5.42 11.61
CA TYR A 90 12.13 6.70 12.17
C TYR A 90 11.95 7.85 11.17
N ARG A 91 12.23 7.64 9.88
CA ARG A 91 11.96 8.63 8.82
C ARG A 91 10.50 9.07 8.82
N TYR A 92 9.55 8.13 8.85
CA TYR A 92 8.13 8.44 8.89
C TYR A 92 7.74 9.21 10.16
N LEU A 93 8.25 8.78 11.32
CA LEU A 93 8.03 9.50 12.58
C LEU A 93 8.52 10.95 12.49
N ARG A 94 9.71 11.17 11.92
CA ARG A 94 10.29 12.51 11.75
C ARG A 94 9.49 13.38 10.81
N MET A 95 8.89 12.82 9.76
CA MET A 95 7.98 13.57 8.87
C MET A 95 6.72 14.04 9.61
N CYS A 96 6.21 13.23 10.55
CA CYS A 96 5.04 13.62 11.35
C CYS A 96 5.36 14.63 12.46
N ALA A 97 6.61 14.67 12.92
CA ALA A 97 7.07 15.53 14.02
C ALA A 97 7.75 16.82 13.55
N GLN A 98 7.73 17.10 12.24
CA GLN A 98 8.14 18.38 11.69
C GLN A 98 6.92 19.31 11.68
N ASP A 99 6.90 20.25 12.63
CA ASP A 99 6.04 21.44 12.59
C ASP A 99 6.58 22.46 11.58
#